data_AF-A0A1H5X9M2-F1
#
_entry.id   AF-A0A1H5X9M2-F1
#
_cell.length_a   1.000
_cell.length_b   1.000
_cell.length_c   1.000
_cell.angle_alpha   90.00
_cell.angle_beta   90.00
_cell.angle_gamma   90.00
#
_symmetry.space_group_name_H-M   'P 1'
#
loop_
_entity.id
_entity.type
_entity.pdbx_description
1 polymer ?
#
loop_
_entity_poly.entity_id
_entity_poly.type
_entity_poly.pdbx_seq_one_letter_code
_entity_poly.pdbx_strand_id
1 'polypeptide(L)'
;MQYAFPFIGDKSITDIGVDDVKAVLNPIWKDKTETASRVRQRIEVVLDYAFFHENIDKSNSARWKGCLNHIFPAPKKVTPVVHFNAISYGKLIEVMKALRAKDKTSMSAYYIQWIALTACRSSEARGMTWDEIDKIAKTWTIPANRMKSGRMHRVPLSPEY
;
A
#
# COMPACT_ATOMS: atom_id res chain seq x y z
N MET A 1 -7.01 -1.05 -12.34
CA MET A 1 -7.38 -0.66 -13.71
C MET A 1 -8.89 -0.69 -13.93
N GLN A 2 -9.69 -1.33 -13.06
CA GLN A 2 -11.16 -1.35 -13.16
C GLN A 2 -11.81 0.04 -13.26
N TYR A 3 -11.23 1.09 -12.65
CA TYR A 3 -11.74 2.46 -12.79
C TYR A 3 -11.50 3.09 -14.16
N ALA A 4 -10.48 2.64 -14.90
CA ALA A 4 -10.08 3.23 -16.18
C ALA A 4 -10.71 2.53 -17.38
N PHE A 5 -10.84 1.19 -17.33
CA PHE A 5 -11.39 0.38 -18.43
C PHE A 5 -12.75 0.86 -18.95
N PRO A 6 -13.73 1.26 -18.13
CA PRO A 6 -15.04 1.70 -18.63
C PRO A 6 -15.00 2.95 -19.52
N PHE A 7 -13.93 3.75 -19.46
CA PHE A 7 -13.84 5.02 -20.18
C PHE A 7 -12.83 4.98 -21.33
N ILE A 8 -11.71 4.27 -21.13
CA ILE A 8 -10.58 4.26 -22.08
C ILE A 8 -10.15 2.86 -22.50
N GLY A 9 -10.84 1.81 -22.06
CA GLY A 9 -10.45 0.41 -22.31
C GLY A 9 -10.45 0.01 -23.78
N ASP A 10 -11.41 0.54 -24.54
CA ASP A 10 -11.59 0.22 -25.97
C ASP A 10 -11.01 1.29 -26.92
N LYS A 11 -10.37 2.33 -26.38
CA LYS A 11 -9.79 3.41 -27.17
C LYS A 11 -8.36 3.11 -27.57
N SER A 12 -7.97 3.51 -28.77
CA SER A 12 -6.57 3.53 -29.18
C SER A 12 -5.77 4.46 -28.27
N ILE A 13 -4.52 4.08 -27.96
CA ILE A 13 -3.59 4.86 -27.14
C ILE A 13 -3.33 6.25 -27.75
N THR A 14 -3.38 6.35 -29.08
CA THR A 14 -3.28 7.63 -29.83
C THR A 14 -4.47 8.55 -29.60
N ASP A 15 -5.63 8.02 -29.26
CA ASP A 15 -6.88 8.78 -29.17
C ASP A 15 -7.20 9.19 -27.73
N ILE A 16 -6.50 8.62 -26.75
CA ILE A 16 -6.66 8.96 -25.34
C ILE A 16 -6.20 10.41 -25.11
N GLY A 17 -7.17 11.27 -24.82
CA GLY A 17 -6.98 12.69 -24.53
C GLY A 17 -7.01 13.02 -23.05
N VAL A 18 -6.83 14.31 -22.73
CA VAL A 18 -6.91 14.80 -21.35
C VAL A 18 -8.33 14.65 -20.80
N ASP A 19 -9.34 14.87 -21.63
CA ASP A 19 -10.75 14.77 -21.21
C ASP A 19 -11.16 13.35 -20.84
N ASP A 20 -10.57 12.35 -21.48
CA ASP A 20 -10.75 10.95 -21.11
C ASP A 20 -10.17 10.66 -19.72
N VAL A 21 -8.97 11.16 -19.45
CA VAL A 21 -8.35 11.03 -18.14
C VAL A 21 -9.16 11.78 -17.08
N LYS A 22 -9.70 12.97 -17.40
CA LYS A 22 -10.62 13.69 -16.51
C LYS A 22 -11.88 12.87 -16.22
N ALA A 23 -12.48 12.24 -17.24
CA ALA A 23 -13.67 11.42 -17.08
C ALA A 23 -13.44 10.24 -16.12
N VAL A 24 -12.26 9.61 -16.19
CA VAL A 24 -11.86 8.54 -15.25
C VAL A 24 -11.67 9.07 -13.82
N LEU A 25 -11.07 10.25 -13.66
CA LEU A 25 -10.65 10.75 -12.35
C LEU A 25 -11.75 11.52 -11.62
N ASN A 26 -12.57 12.30 -12.32
CA ASN A 26 -13.62 13.14 -11.72
C ASN A 26 -14.54 12.40 -10.72
N PRO A 27 -15.04 11.18 -11.01
CA PRO A 27 -15.94 10.46 -10.11
C PRO A 27 -15.29 10.03 -8.80
N ILE A 28 -13.95 9.95 -8.75
CA ILE A 28 -13.20 9.42 -7.61
C ILE A 28 -12.25 10.43 -6.98
N TRP A 29 -12.06 11.60 -7.59
CA TRP A 29 -11.03 12.57 -7.18
C TRP A 29 -11.31 13.19 -5.81
N LYS A 30 -12.58 13.41 -5.45
CA LYS A 30 -12.96 14.03 -4.17
C LYS A 30 -13.06 13.00 -3.04
N ASP A 31 -13.69 11.86 -3.31
CA ASP A 31 -14.00 10.87 -2.26
C ASP A 31 -12.88 9.85 -2.04
N LYS A 32 -12.12 9.52 -3.09
CA LYS A 32 -11.08 8.47 -3.09
C LYS A 32 -9.78 8.99 -3.71
N THR A 33 -9.33 10.17 -3.26
CA THR A 33 -8.19 10.91 -3.82
C THR A 33 -6.90 10.09 -3.97
N GLU A 34 -6.55 9.26 -2.99
CA GLU A 34 -5.38 8.36 -3.07
C GLU A 34 -5.55 7.28 -4.16
N THR A 35 -6.77 6.75 -4.29
CA THR A 35 -7.08 5.78 -5.36
C THR A 35 -7.01 6.45 -6.73
N ALA A 36 -7.60 7.65 -6.86
CA ALA A 36 -7.55 8.44 -8.08
C ALA A 36 -6.11 8.78 -8.50
N SER A 37 -5.28 9.20 -7.55
CA SER A 37 -3.86 9.50 -7.78
C SER A 37 -3.09 8.28 -8.27
N ARG A 38 -3.33 7.09 -7.68
CA ARG A 38 -2.72 5.83 -8.11
C ARG A 38 -3.22 5.35 -9.46
N VAL A 39 -4.51 5.55 -9.78
CA VAL A 39 -5.07 5.22 -11.10
C VAL A 39 -4.40 6.08 -12.16
N ARG A 40 -4.32 7.41 -11.95
CA ARG A 40 -3.62 8.34 -12.84
C ARG A 40 -2.16 7.97 -13.06
N GLN A 41 -1.41 7.66 -11.98
CA GLN A 41 -0.02 7.20 -12.06
C GLN A 41 0.13 5.98 -12.97
N ARG A 42 -0.79 5.02 -12.89
CA ARG A 42 -0.76 3.82 -13.74
C ARG A 42 -1.09 4.15 -15.20
N ILE A 43 -2.05 5.03 -15.46
CA ILE A 43 -2.37 5.47 -16.83
C ILE A 43 -1.16 6.17 -17.44
N GLU A 44 -0.50 7.07 -16.69
CA GLU A 44 0.70 7.77 -17.14
C GLU A 44 1.80 6.77 -17.54
N VAL A 45 2.13 5.81 -16.68
CA VAL A 45 3.18 4.81 -16.97
C VAL A 45 2.84 3.96 -18.21
N VAL A 46 1.58 3.57 -18.39
CA VAL A 46 1.16 2.77 -19.55
C VAL A 46 1.27 3.59 -20.84
N LEU A 47 0.79 4.83 -20.85
CA LEU A 47 0.87 5.71 -22.01
C LEU A 47 2.32 6.08 -22.36
N ASP A 48 3.16 6.38 -21.36
CA ASP A 48 4.58 6.68 -21.57
C ASP A 48 5.30 5.47 -22.19
N TYR A 49 5.02 4.25 -21.70
CA TYR A 49 5.59 3.03 -22.27
C TYR A 49 5.15 2.81 -23.72
N ALA A 50 3.85 2.94 -24.01
CA ALA A 50 3.31 2.75 -25.34
C ALA A 50 3.86 3.78 -26.34
N PHE A 51 3.87 5.07 -25.97
CA PHE A 51 4.38 6.13 -26.85
C PHE A 51 5.86 5.96 -27.15
N PHE A 52 6.66 5.56 -26.16
CA PHE A 52 8.07 5.26 -26.38
C PHE A 52 8.26 4.06 -27.31
N HIS A 53 7.51 2.98 -27.12
CA HIS A 53 7.67 1.75 -27.89
C HIS A 53 7.17 1.88 -29.34
N GLU A 54 6.07 2.60 -29.55
CA GLU A 54 5.47 2.81 -30.87
C GLU A 54 6.01 4.05 -31.59
N ASN A 55 7.01 4.73 -31.00
CA ASN A 55 7.62 5.95 -31.52
C ASN A 55 6.58 7.05 -31.82
N ILE A 56 5.60 7.21 -30.93
CA ILE A 56 4.54 8.22 -31.04
C ILE A 56 5.03 9.51 -30.40
N ASP A 57 5.21 10.56 -31.22
CA ASP A 57 5.52 11.90 -30.74
C ASP A 57 4.25 12.62 -30.25
N LYS A 58 3.77 12.21 -29.06
CA LYS A 58 2.61 12.81 -28.40
C LYS A 58 2.88 13.00 -26.91
N SER A 59 2.41 14.12 -26.36
CA SER A 59 2.47 14.35 -24.92
C SER A 59 1.47 13.47 -24.16
N ASN A 60 1.91 12.91 -23.03
CA ASN A 60 1.09 12.06 -22.17
C ASN A 60 -0.02 12.86 -21.47
N SER A 61 -1.26 12.55 -21.84
CA SER A 61 -2.47 13.19 -21.30
C SER A 61 -2.73 12.92 -19.82
N ALA A 62 -2.12 11.87 -19.26
CA ALA A 62 -2.20 11.56 -17.83
C ALA A 62 -1.09 12.21 -17.01
N ARG A 63 -0.17 12.96 -17.64
CA ARG A 63 0.95 13.61 -16.93
C ARG A 63 0.46 14.59 -15.89
N TRP A 64 1.06 14.55 -14.70
CA TRP A 64 0.68 15.49 -13.64
C TRP A 64 1.24 16.89 -13.89
N LYS A 65 2.56 17.00 -13.99
CA LYS A 65 3.26 18.29 -14.14
C LYS A 65 3.05 18.84 -15.54
N GLY A 66 2.48 20.04 -15.63
CA GLY A 66 2.24 20.73 -16.91
C GLY A 66 0.99 20.27 -17.66
N CYS A 67 0.13 19.47 -17.02
CA CYS A 67 -1.14 19.05 -17.60
C CYS A 67 -2.23 18.96 -16.50
N LEU A 68 -2.33 17.84 -15.79
CA LEU A 68 -3.41 17.64 -14.82
C LEU A 68 -3.32 18.54 -13.58
N ASN A 69 -2.14 19.06 -13.24
CA ASN A 69 -1.95 20.02 -12.13
C ASN A 69 -2.65 21.38 -12.35
N HIS A 70 -3.04 21.72 -13.59
CA HIS A 70 -3.83 22.92 -13.90
C HIS A 70 -5.34 22.67 -13.82
N ILE A 71 -5.75 21.41 -13.88
CA ILE A 71 -7.16 20.99 -13.92
C ILE A 71 -7.62 20.55 -12.54
N PHE A 72 -6.79 19.76 -11.85
CA PHE A 72 -7.10 19.19 -10.56
C PHE A 72 -6.30 19.86 -9.44
N PRO A 73 -6.92 20.17 -8.30
CA PRO A 73 -6.18 20.55 -7.11
C PRO A 73 -5.21 19.43 -6.70
N ALA A 74 -4.06 19.81 -6.16
CA ALA A 74 -3.08 18.84 -5.66
C ALA A 74 -3.74 17.86 -4.67
N PRO A 75 -3.53 16.53 -4.80
CA PRO A 75 -4.17 15.51 -3.95
C PRO A 75 -4.10 15.84 -2.45
N LYS A 76 -2.95 16.31 -1.98
CA LYS A 76 -2.70 16.69 -0.58
C LYS A 76 -3.59 17.84 -0.07
N LYS A 77 -4.11 18.69 -0.97
CA LYS A 77 -5.05 19.76 -0.63
C LYS A 77 -6.50 19.26 -0.54
N VAL A 78 -6.85 18.21 -1.30
CA VAL A 78 -8.20 17.65 -1.34
C VAL A 78 -8.45 16.74 -0.14
N THR A 79 -7.48 15.85 0.13
CA THR A 79 -7.54 14.94 1.27
C THR A 79 -6.26 15.10 2.07
N PRO A 80 -6.26 15.84 3.18
CA PRO A 80 -5.10 15.92 4.05
C PRO A 80 -4.76 14.51 4.56
N VAL A 81 -3.47 14.24 4.71
CA VAL A 81 -3.00 12.95 5.21
C VAL A 81 -3.40 12.83 6.67
N VAL A 82 -4.37 11.96 6.96
CA VAL A 82 -4.73 11.59 8.32
C VAL A 82 -3.91 10.37 8.70
N HIS A 83 -3.01 10.53 9.67
CA HIS A 83 -2.27 9.40 10.23
C HIS A 83 -3.18 8.57 11.13
N PHE A 84 -3.00 7.25 11.13
CA PHE A 84 -3.69 6.40 12.10
C PHE A 84 -3.25 6.73 13.51
N ASN A 85 -4.20 6.81 14.43
CA ASN A 85 -3.92 7.04 15.84
C ASN A 85 -3.12 5.85 16.39
N ALA A 86 -1.94 6.14 16.94
CA ALA A 86 -1.15 5.17 17.67
C ALA A 86 -1.66 5.06 19.12
N ILE A 87 -1.53 3.88 19.70
CA ILE A 87 -1.77 3.68 21.13
C ILE A 87 -0.70 4.46 21.90
N SER A 88 -1.10 5.21 22.93
CA SER A 88 -0.14 5.88 23.81
C SER A 88 0.65 4.86 24.63
N TYR A 89 1.93 5.12 24.87
CA TYR A 89 2.80 4.19 25.60
C TYR A 89 2.22 3.76 26.95
N GLY A 90 1.60 4.67 27.70
CA GLY A 90 0.97 4.36 28.99
C GLY A 90 -0.22 3.38 28.91
N LYS A 91 -0.89 3.28 27.75
CA LYS A 91 -2.00 2.34 27.52
C LYS A 91 -1.55 0.99 26.97
N LEU A 92 -0.29 0.86 26.54
CA LEU A 92 0.22 -0.37 25.94
C LEU A 92 0.08 -1.57 26.89
N ILE A 93 0.39 -1.37 28.17
CA ILE A 93 0.30 -2.43 29.19
C ILE A 93 -1.15 -2.92 29.34
N GLU A 94 -2.11 -2.01 29.37
CA GLU A 94 -3.53 -2.33 29.47
C GLU A 94 -4.00 -3.12 28.24
N VAL A 95 -3.61 -2.67 27.04
CA VAL A 95 -3.96 -3.35 25.78
C VAL A 95 -3.37 -4.76 25.73
N MET A 96 -2.09 -4.93 26.09
CA MET A 96 -1.46 -6.25 26.13
C MET A 96 -2.13 -7.17 27.14
N LYS A 97 -2.52 -6.67 28.32
CA LYS A 97 -3.30 -7.43 29.30
C LYS A 97 -4.67 -7.84 28.76
N ALA A 98 -5.37 -6.92 28.10
CA ALA A 98 -6.67 -7.21 27.50
C ALA A 98 -6.58 -8.26 26.38
N LEU A 99 -5.53 -8.20 25.56
CA LEU A 99 -5.26 -9.21 24.52
C LEU A 99 -4.97 -10.59 25.13
N ARG A 100 -4.21 -10.65 26.22
CA ARG A 100 -3.92 -11.90 26.94
C ARG A 100 -5.14 -12.48 27.67
N ALA A 101 -6.05 -11.62 28.11
CA ALA A 101 -7.28 -12.02 28.80
C ALA A 101 -8.38 -12.51 27.83
N LYS A 102 -8.23 -12.27 26.52
CA LYS A 102 -9.10 -12.89 25.52
C LYS A 102 -8.93 -14.41 25.56
N ASP A 103 -10.00 -15.11 25.20
CA ASP A 103 -9.97 -16.57 25.12
C ASP A 103 -8.76 -17.05 24.30
N LYS A 104 -8.10 -18.10 24.80
CA LYS A 104 -6.88 -18.70 24.22
C LYS A 104 -7.14 -19.32 22.84
N THR A 105 -8.37 -19.27 22.35
CA THR A 105 -8.76 -19.66 20.99
C THR A 105 -8.67 -18.49 19.99
N SER A 106 -8.51 -17.25 20.45
CA SER A 106 -8.45 -16.08 19.58
C SER A 106 -7.08 -15.91 18.92
N MET A 107 -6.94 -16.50 17.73
CA MET A 107 -5.73 -16.36 16.89
C MET A 107 -5.39 -14.89 16.60
N SER A 108 -6.40 -14.04 16.44
CA SER A 108 -6.20 -12.60 16.23
C SER A 108 -5.53 -11.92 17.42
N ALA A 109 -5.84 -12.34 18.66
CA ALA A 109 -5.21 -11.79 19.85
C ALA A 109 -3.72 -12.18 19.94
N TYR A 110 -3.37 -13.43 19.62
CA TYR A 110 -1.96 -13.85 19.55
C TYR A 110 -1.21 -13.13 18.44
N TYR A 111 -1.83 -12.98 17.28
CA TYR A 111 -1.25 -12.30 16.15
C TYR A 111 -0.93 -10.82 16.43
N ILE A 112 -1.85 -10.09 17.09
CA ILE A 112 -1.61 -8.70 17.47
C ILE A 112 -0.49 -8.60 18.50
N GLN A 113 -0.46 -9.50 19.50
CA GLN A 113 0.64 -9.57 20.47
C GLN A 113 1.98 -9.84 19.79
N TRP A 114 2.01 -10.78 18.83
CA TRP A 114 3.21 -11.10 18.06
C TRP A 114 3.75 -9.87 17.32
N ILE A 115 2.89 -9.14 16.61
CA ILE A 115 3.29 -7.90 15.93
C ILE A 115 3.77 -6.85 16.93
N ALA A 116 3.09 -6.71 18.07
CA ALA A 116 3.49 -5.75 19.10
C ALA A 116 4.88 -6.06 19.67
N LEU A 117 5.21 -7.33 19.88
CA LEU A 117 6.50 -7.77 20.42
C LEU A 117 7.63 -7.75 19.39
N THR A 118 7.32 -8.03 18.11
CA THR A 118 8.32 -8.15 17.04
C THR A 118 8.47 -6.90 16.19
N ALA A 119 7.51 -5.96 16.27
CA ALA A 119 7.39 -4.80 15.40
C ALA A 119 7.42 -5.11 13.89
N CYS A 120 7.11 -6.36 13.51
CA CYS A 120 7.13 -6.81 12.12
C CYS A 120 5.86 -6.40 11.36
N ARG A 121 5.94 -6.39 10.04
CA ARG A 121 4.78 -6.04 9.21
C ARG A 121 3.73 -7.14 9.29
N SER A 122 2.47 -6.74 9.15
CA SER A 122 1.32 -7.67 9.12
C SER A 122 1.47 -8.80 8.09
N SER A 123 2.02 -8.53 6.92
CA SER A 123 2.27 -9.57 5.91
C SER A 123 3.38 -10.56 6.30
N GLU A 124 4.39 -10.10 7.04
CA GLU A 124 5.51 -10.92 7.51
C GLU A 124 5.01 -11.89 8.58
N ALA A 125 4.26 -11.39 9.58
CA ALA A 125 3.70 -12.21 10.65
C ALA A 125 2.66 -13.23 10.15
N ARG A 126 1.77 -12.88 9.21
CA ARG A 126 0.75 -13.82 8.71
C ARG A 126 1.30 -14.98 7.90
N GLY A 127 2.41 -14.77 7.19
CA GLY A 127 3.04 -15.81 6.38
C GLY A 127 4.15 -16.56 7.12
N MET A 128 4.35 -16.29 8.41
CA MET A 128 5.38 -16.95 9.21
C MET A 128 5.19 -18.46 9.20
N THR A 129 6.30 -19.19 9.11
CA THR A 129 6.31 -20.65 9.23
C THR A 129 7.11 -21.07 10.46
N TRP A 130 6.85 -22.26 10.98
CA TRP A 130 7.56 -22.76 12.16
C TRP A 130 9.05 -22.99 11.92
N ASP A 131 9.45 -23.30 10.68
CA ASP A 131 10.84 -23.50 10.27
C ASP A 131 11.67 -22.20 10.32
N GLU A 132 11.01 -21.05 10.35
CA GLU A 132 11.67 -19.75 10.50
C GLU A 132 12.04 -19.45 11.97
N ILE A 133 11.56 -20.24 12.93
CA ILE A 133 11.77 -20.00 14.37
C ILE A 133 12.86 -20.92 14.91
N ASP A 134 13.96 -20.31 15.33
CA ASP A 134 14.99 -20.96 16.13
C ASP A 134 14.68 -20.74 17.61
N LYS A 135 14.20 -21.79 18.28
CA LYS A 135 13.87 -21.77 19.72
C LYS A 135 15.12 -21.74 20.62
N ILE A 136 16.27 -22.21 20.13
CA ILE A 136 17.52 -22.23 20.90
C ILE A 136 18.13 -20.84 20.88
N ALA A 137 18.29 -20.27 19.69
CA ALA A 137 18.80 -18.91 19.51
C ALA A 137 17.76 -17.83 19.87
N LYS A 138 16.50 -18.22 20.09
CA LYS A 138 15.35 -17.32 20.33
C LYS A 138 15.24 -16.26 19.24
N THR A 139 15.31 -16.69 17.98
CA THR A 139 15.23 -15.79 16.83
C THR A 139 14.24 -16.31 15.80
N TRP A 140 13.45 -15.40 15.25
CA TRP A 140 12.67 -15.62 14.05
C TRP A 140 13.39 -15.00 12.85
N THR A 141 13.60 -15.79 11.80
CA THR A 141 14.35 -15.37 10.61
C THR A 141 13.44 -15.34 9.39
N ILE A 142 13.13 -14.14 8.92
CA ILE A 142 12.29 -13.93 7.74
C ILE A 142 13.18 -13.97 6.49
N PRO A 143 12.89 -14.85 5.53
CA PRO A 143 13.71 -14.99 4.34
C PRO A 143 13.61 -13.78 3.41
N ALA A 144 14.68 -13.54 2.65
CA ALA A 144 14.84 -12.37 1.78
C ALA A 144 13.72 -12.23 0.73
N ASN A 145 13.21 -13.36 0.20
CA ASN A 145 12.13 -13.40 -0.78
C ASN A 145 10.78 -12.87 -0.24
N ARG A 146 10.58 -12.86 1.09
CA ARG A 146 9.38 -12.34 1.75
C ARG A 146 9.56 -10.89 2.24
N MET A 147 10.78 -10.36 2.15
CA MET A 147 11.10 -9.01 2.61
C MET A 147 11.06 -8.02 1.45
N LYS A 148 10.39 -6.88 1.65
CA LYS A 148 10.33 -5.80 0.65
C LYS A 148 11.73 -5.29 0.24
N SER A 149 12.70 -5.36 1.13
CA SER A 149 14.09 -4.94 0.89
C SER A 149 14.95 -6.01 0.21
N GLY A 150 14.44 -7.22 -0.03
CA GLY A 150 15.21 -8.33 -0.59
C GLY A 150 16.34 -8.83 0.31
N ARG A 151 16.32 -8.51 1.60
CA ARG A 151 17.32 -8.92 2.59
C ARG A 151 16.67 -9.72 3.69
N MET A 152 17.32 -10.80 4.12
CA MET A 152 16.89 -11.59 5.27
C MET A 152 16.81 -10.70 6.51
N HIS A 153 15.78 -10.89 7.32
CA HIS A 153 15.57 -10.14 8.56
C HIS A 153 15.51 -11.08 9.75
N ARG A 154 16.36 -10.83 10.74
CA ARG A 154 16.39 -11.61 11.99
C ARG A 154 15.78 -10.79 13.10
N VAL A 155 14.75 -11.36 13.72
CA VAL A 155 13.96 -10.75 14.78
C VAL A 155 14.25 -11.50 16.08
N PRO A 156 14.77 -10.84 17.13
CA PRO A 156 14.92 -11.46 18.44
C PRO A 156 13.54 -11.71 19.06
N LEU A 157 13.34 -12.87 19.66
CA LEU A 157 12.10 -13.23 20.32
C LEU A 157 12.22 -12.97 21.82
N SER A 158 11.26 -12.21 22.37
CA SER A 158 11.19 -11.95 23.81
C SER A 158 10.77 -13.21 24.57
N PRO A 159 11.11 -13.41 25.85
CA PRO A 159 10.66 -14.58 26.62
C PRO A 159 9.14 -14.79 26.69
N GLU A 160 8.36 -13.81 26.21
CA GLU A 160 6.90 -13.75 26.23
C GLU A 160 6.27 -14.16 24.89
N TYR A 161 7.06 -14.69 23.93
CA TYR A 161 6.62 -15.08 22.58
C TYR A 161 5.74 -16.33 22.54
#